data_AF-A0A3B0R3F5-F1
#
_entry.id   AF-A0A3B0R3F5-F1
#
_cell.length_a   1.000
_cell.length_b   1.000
_cell.length_c   1.000
_cell.angle_alpha   90.00
_cell.angle_beta   90.00
_cell.angle_gamma   90.00
#
_symmetry.space_group_name_H-M   'P 1'
#
loop_
_entity.id
_entity.type
_entity.pdbx_description
1 polymer ?
#
loop_
_entity_poly.entity_id
_entity_poly.type
_entity_poly.pdbx_seq_one_letter_code
_entity_poly.pdbx_strand_id
1 'polypeptide(L)' 'MKVVIVESPAKAKTINKYLGKDYHVLASFG' A
#
# COMPACT_ATOMS: atom_id res chain seq x y z
N MET A 1 -2.47 6.77 12.30
CA MET A 1 -1.64 6.28 11.17
C MET A 1 -2.07 4.86 10.86
N LYS A 2 -2.66 4.61 9.68
CA LYS A 2 -3.13 3.26 9.30
C LYS A 2 -2.14 2.62 8.33
N VAL A 3 -1.72 1.39 8.61
CA VAL A 3 -0.77 0.64 7.77
C VAL A 3 -1.54 -0.42 6.99
N VAL A 4 -1.26 -0.53 5.69
CA VAL A 4 -1.86 -1.51 4.79
C VAL A 4 -0.74 -2.33 4.19
N ILE A 5 -0.82 -3.65 4.30
CA ILE A 5 0.18 -4.57 3.76
C ILE A 5 -0.45 -5.30 2.56
N VAL A 6 0.28 -5.35 1.45
CA VAL A 6 -0.14 -6.03 0.22
C VAL A 6 0.96 -6.97 -0.29
N GLU A 7 0.61 -7.96 -1.08
CA GLU A 7 1.54 -9.02 -1.53
C GLU A 7 2.41 -8.63 -2.73
N SER A 8 2.16 -7.49 -3.37
CA SER A 8 2.93 -7.07 -4.54
C SER A 8 3.17 -5.55 -4.58
N PRO A 9 4.35 -5.12 -5.07
CA PRO A 9 4.68 -3.70 -5.19
C PRO A 9 3.78 -2.97 -6.21
N ALA A 10 3.30 -3.67 -7.24
CA ALA A 10 2.37 -3.11 -8.21
C ALA A 10 1.02 -2.73 -7.56
N LYS A 11 0.47 -3.60 -6.70
CA LYS A 11 -0.75 -3.28 -5.94
C LYS A 11 -0.53 -2.14 -4.96
N ALA A 12 0.62 -2.09 -4.27
CA ALA A 12 0.92 -1.00 -3.34
C ALA A 12 0.85 0.36 -4.01
N LYS A 13 1.46 0.49 -5.21
CA LYS A 13 1.45 1.74 -6.00
C LYS A 13 0.04 2.15 -6.41
N THR A 14 -0.81 1.20 -6.77
CA THR A 14 -2.21 1.45 -7.17
C THR A 14 -3.06 1.84 -5.95
N ILE A 15 -2.98 1.11 -4.85
CA ILE A 15 -3.74 1.39 -3.62
C ILE A 15 -3.33 2.74 -3.01
N ASN A 16 -2.04 3.09 -3.03
CA ASN A 16 -1.56 4.38 -2.54
C ASN A 16 -2.17 5.57 -3.31
N LYS A 17 -2.50 5.40 -4.60
CA LYS A 17 -3.22 6.43 -5.38
C LYS A 17 -4.67 6.61 -4.92
N TYR A 18 -5.32 5.55 -4.46
CA TYR A 18 -6.72 5.59 -4.02
C TYR A 18 -6.88 6.06 -2.58
N LEU A 19 -6.02 5.60 -1.68
CA LEU A 19 -6.12 5.89 -0.24
C LEU A 19 -5.50 7.24 0.16
N GLY A 20 -4.60 7.78 -0.66
CA GLY A 20 -3.93 9.04 -0.37
C GLY A 20 -2.96 8.94 0.81
N LYS A 21 -2.57 10.11 1.35
CA LYS A 21 -1.46 10.24 2.32
C LYS A 21 -1.78 9.76 3.72
N ASP A 22 -3.05 9.45 4.02
CA ASP A 22 -3.49 9.01 5.35
C ASP A 22 -3.12 7.55 5.65
N TYR A 23 -2.72 6.81 4.61
CA TYR A 23 -2.37 5.40 4.68
C TYR A 23 -0.91 5.17 4.30
N HIS A 24 -0.25 4.31 5.06
CA HIS A 24 1.08 3.82 4.72
C HIS A 24 0.94 2.43 4.10
N VAL A 25 1.10 2.35 2.78
CA VAL A 25 0.95 1.10 2.03
C VAL A 25 2.32 0.47 1.81
N LEU A 26 2.50 -0.73 2.37
CA LEU A 26 3.72 -1.51 2.28
C LEU A 26 3.48 -2.78 1.45
N ALA A 27 4.44 -3.15 0.62
CA ALA A 27 4.42 -4.43 -0.06
C ALA A 27 5.23 -5.45 0.75
N SER A 28 4.58 -6.54 1.16
CA SER A 28 5.24 -7.76 1.59
C SER A 28 5.62 -8.53 0.35
N PHE A 29 6.91 -8.62 0.06
CA PHE A 29 7.43 -9.55 -0.93
C PHE A 29 7.18 -10.96 -0.38
N GLY A 30 6.20 -11.66 -0.96
CA GLY A 30 6.19 -13.12 -0.89
C GLY A 30 7.41 -13.67 -1.61
#